data_AF-A0A7V2W5R1-F1
#
_entry.id   AF-A0A7V2W5R1-F1
#
_cell.length_a   1.000
_cell.length_b   1.000
_cell.length_c   1.000
_cell.angle_alpha   90.00
_cell.angle_beta   90.00
_cell.angle_gamma   90.00
#
_symmetry.space_group_name_H-M   'P 1'
#
loop_
_entity.id
_entity.type
_entity.pdbx_description
1 polymer ?
#
loop_
_entity_poly.entity_id
_entity_poly.type
_entity_poly.pdbx_seq_one_letter_code
_entity_poly.pdbx_strand_id
1 'polypeptide(L)'
;MIARTAFLFLLFSFSFSLNAQKRAPASLEWGPEYNEPSNTFATKLIGLRPNGFYVLREKILSNPEARQRAWVEFYDREMNMKKRVEQELKYKGKKRDFEDVIFLGGQLYLLTSFNNSAKKKNYLFKQKISMKSLIPSKKLEMICETEARNKEVEGTFDFHISKDSSHLLLYNQLPYKKNEPERFGFRVFDQNFDLAWEKDIVLPFPDNQFTVEDYQVDDKGNVHLLGVLYKDGSKWRRRGNPTYQYIILSYSQNGEKEEEFRIDLADRFITDLTFRVAKNGELICSGFYSERGTYGIKGAFYMRLDPVTREVKNRNSQPFEFDFLTEFMSERNKKKARDAERKNNAKRRAELYDYSLDELILRSDGGAVLVAEQYYVQQEYYDTNPYGFYPYGYGYGY
;
A
#
# COMPACT_ATOMS: atom_id res chain seq x y z
N MET A 1 -4.43 -52.38 77.90
CA MET A 1 -5.61 -51.68 77.35
C MET A 1 -5.16 -51.07 76.03
N ILE A 2 -5.55 -51.69 74.91
CA ILE A 2 -5.07 -51.36 73.56
C ILE A 2 -5.97 -50.24 73.01
N ALA A 3 -5.41 -49.07 72.76
CA ALA A 3 -6.12 -47.98 72.08
C ALA A 3 -5.38 -47.63 70.79
N ARG A 4 -6.00 -48.02 69.67
CA ARG A 4 -5.66 -47.63 68.30
C ARG A 4 -5.75 -46.11 68.17
N THR A 5 -4.77 -45.50 67.51
CA THR A 5 -4.95 -44.15 66.94
C THR A 5 -4.45 -44.15 65.51
N ALA A 6 -5.39 -43.89 64.62
CA ALA A 6 -5.26 -43.96 63.18
C ALA A 6 -4.45 -42.76 62.64
N PHE A 7 -3.59 -43.06 61.68
CA PHE A 7 -2.84 -42.09 60.91
C PHE A 7 -3.76 -41.50 59.83
N LEU A 8 -4.11 -40.22 59.93
CA LEU A 8 -4.85 -39.50 58.88
C LEU A 8 -3.87 -38.55 58.16
N PHE A 9 -3.41 -38.97 56.98
CA PHE A 9 -2.61 -38.14 56.08
C PHE A 9 -3.54 -37.11 55.41
N LEU A 10 -3.44 -35.84 55.81
CA LEU A 10 -4.15 -34.74 55.18
C LEU A 10 -3.25 -34.15 54.08
N LEU A 11 -3.46 -34.60 52.85
CA LEU A 11 -2.85 -34.03 51.65
C LEU A 11 -3.49 -32.66 51.37
N PHE A 12 -2.78 -31.60 51.72
CA PHE A 12 -3.12 -30.22 51.32
C PHE A 12 -2.77 -30.05 49.84
N SER A 13 -3.73 -30.30 48.95
CA SER A 13 -3.63 -29.94 47.54
C SER A 13 -3.77 -28.42 47.41
N PHE A 14 -2.64 -27.71 47.37
CA PHE A 14 -2.59 -26.30 46.97
C PHE A 14 -2.89 -26.22 45.46
N SER A 15 -4.15 -26.02 45.11
CA SER A 15 -4.55 -25.67 43.75
C SER A 15 -4.07 -24.25 43.46
N PHE A 16 -2.86 -24.10 42.91
CA PHE A 16 -2.49 -22.88 42.20
C PHE A 16 -3.36 -22.78 40.95
N SER A 17 -4.45 -22.03 41.05
CA SER A 17 -5.19 -21.56 39.89
C SER A 17 -4.30 -20.55 39.15
N LEU A 18 -3.51 -21.05 38.20
CA LEU A 18 -2.90 -20.24 37.15
C LEU A 18 -4.03 -19.58 36.35
N ASN A 19 -4.42 -18.37 36.74
CA ASN A 19 -5.25 -17.51 35.91
C ASN A 19 -4.40 -16.99 34.75
N ALA A 20 -4.15 -17.86 33.77
CA ALA A 20 -3.72 -17.46 32.44
C ALA A 20 -4.94 -17.00 31.63
N GLN A 21 -5.63 -15.96 32.09
CA GLN A 21 -6.55 -15.23 31.22
C GLN A 21 -5.73 -14.21 30.43
N LYS A 22 -5.35 -14.58 29.21
CA LYS A 22 -5.01 -13.63 28.15
C LYS A 22 -6.22 -12.71 27.96
N ARG A 23 -6.29 -11.59 28.70
CA ARG A 23 -7.17 -10.49 28.31
C ARG A 23 -6.65 -10.02 26.96
N ALA A 24 -7.46 -10.18 25.91
CA ALA A 24 -7.20 -9.51 24.66
C ALA A 24 -6.98 -8.01 24.98
N PRO A 25 -5.96 -7.35 24.40
CA PRO A 25 -5.62 -5.97 24.73
C PRO A 25 -6.71 -4.95 24.34
N ALA A 26 -7.81 -5.40 23.73
CA ALA A 26 -8.97 -4.61 23.38
C ALA A 26 -10.26 -5.44 23.52
N SER A 27 -11.37 -4.77 23.83
CA SER A 27 -12.73 -5.29 23.65
C SER A 27 -13.18 -4.99 22.22
N LEU A 28 -13.63 -6.02 21.50
CA LEU A 28 -14.21 -5.87 20.17
C LEU A 28 -15.73 -5.71 20.31
N GLU A 29 -16.25 -4.58 19.85
CA GLU A 29 -17.69 -4.34 19.75
C GLU A 29 -18.07 -4.27 18.28
N TRP A 30 -19.03 -5.11 17.88
CA TRP A 30 -19.56 -5.08 16.52
C TRP A 30 -20.66 -4.03 16.42
N GLY A 31 -20.60 -3.22 15.36
CA GLY A 31 -21.71 -2.35 14.99
C GLY A 31 -22.93 -3.14 14.50
N PRO A 32 -24.05 -2.45 14.23
CA PRO A 32 -25.21 -3.08 13.62
C PRO A 32 -24.85 -3.66 12.23
N GLU A 33 -25.48 -4.77 11.87
CA GLU A 33 -25.35 -5.34 10.52
C GLU A 33 -25.88 -4.35 9.48
N TYR A 34 -25.11 -4.15 8.42
CA TYR A 34 -25.47 -3.24 7.34
C TYR A 34 -25.57 -4.01 6.03
N ASN A 35 -26.75 -3.96 5.41
CA ASN A 35 -26.94 -4.50 4.07
C ASN A 35 -26.22 -3.60 3.06
N GLU A 36 -25.10 -4.11 2.54
CA GLU A 36 -24.33 -3.41 1.52
C GLU A 36 -25.18 -3.22 0.25
N PRO A 37 -25.26 -1.99 -0.29
CA PRO A 37 -25.99 -1.77 -1.54
C PRO A 37 -25.37 -2.58 -2.68
N SER A 38 -26.22 -3.28 -3.42
CA SER A 38 -25.78 -4.11 -4.53
C SER A 38 -24.97 -3.33 -5.56
N ASN A 39 -23.97 -3.99 -6.15
CA ASN A 39 -23.06 -3.44 -7.16
C ASN A 39 -22.24 -2.22 -6.70
N THR A 40 -21.98 -2.09 -5.40
CA THR A 40 -21.10 -1.06 -4.84
C THR A 40 -20.22 -1.64 -3.75
N PHE A 41 -19.11 -0.97 -3.44
CA PHE A 41 -18.21 -1.35 -2.36
C PHE A 41 -17.61 -0.09 -1.71
N ALA A 42 -17.37 -0.14 -0.40
CA ALA A 42 -16.62 0.91 0.29
C ALA A 42 -15.13 0.77 -0.08
N THR A 43 -14.52 1.84 -0.59
CA THR A 43 -13.15 1.81 -1.11
C THR A 43 -12.15 2.36 -0.11
N LYS A 44 -12.52 3.40 0.64
CA LYS A 44 -11.64 3.99 1.66
C LYS A 44 -12.35 4.81 2.72
N LEU A 45 -11.68 4.96 3.86
CA LEU A 45 -11.94 6.00 4.85
C LEU A 45 -11.36 7.33 4.32
N ILE A 46 -12.21 8.31 4.02
CA ILE A 46 -11.77 9.59 3.46
C ILE A 46 -11.18 10.48 4.56
N GLY A 47 -11.79 10.50 5.76
CA GLY A 47 -11.34 11.35 6.85
C GLY A 47 -12.14 11.18 8.13
N LEU A 48 -11.48 11.41 9.26
CA LEU A 48 -12.03 11.33 10.61
C LEU A 48 -12.42 12.71 11.14
N ARG A 49 -13.49 12.75 11.94
CA ARG A 49 -13.94 13.94 12.67
C ARG A 49 -14.29 13.58 14.11
N PRO A 50 -14.34 14.57 15.02
CA PRO A 50 -14.81 14.31 16.37
C PRO A 50 -16.21 13.71 16.43
N ASN A 51 -17.09 13.91 15.45
CA ASN A 51 -18.46 13.41 15.48
C ASN A 51 -18.72 12.17 14.61
N GLY A 52 -17.68 11.60 13.97
CA GLY A 52 -17.86 10.51 13.01
C GLY A 52 -16.79 10.49 11.93
N PHE A 53 -17.07 9.87 10.80
CA PHE A 53 -16.11 9.70 9.72
C PHE A 53 -16.77 9.63 8.34
N TYR A 54 -15.97 9.93 7.31
CA TYR A 54 -16.41 9.90 5.92
C TYR A 54 -15.86 8.68 5.20
N VAL A 55 -16.70 8.04 4.39
CA VAL A 55 -16.35 6.85 3.60
C VAL A 55 -16.60 7.13 2.12
N LEU A 56 -15.68 6.69 1.27
CA LEU A 56 -15.87 6.66 -0.18
C LEU A 56 -16.46 5.30 -0.55
N ARG A 57 -17.54 5.34 -1.32
CA ARG A 57 -18.15 4.16 -1.92
C ARG A 57 -18.18 4.31 -3.42
N GLU A 58 -17.90 3.24 -4.14
CA GLU A 58 -17.84 3.25 -5.59
C GLU A 58 -18.68 2.12 -6.19
N LYS A 59 -19.11 2.33 -7.43
CA LYS A 59 -19.82 1.31 -8.19
C LYS A 59 -18.82 0.29 -8.72
N ILE A 60 -19.14 -1.00 -8.57
CA ILE A 60 -18.40 -2.08 -9.22
C ILE A 60 -18.55 -1.94 -10.73
N LEU A 61 -17.42 -1.79 -11.42
CA LEU A 61 -17.35 -1.72 -12.88
C LEU A 61 -17.26 -3.14 -13.45
N SER A 62 -18.41 -3.75 -13.73
CA SER A 62 -18.47 -5.13 -14.25
C SER A 62 -18.21 -5.26 -15.76
N ASN A 63 -18.16 -4.15 -16.50
CA ASN A 63 -17.78 -4.11 -17.90
C ASN A 63 -17.19 -2.74 -18.30
N PRO A 64 -16.50 -2.63 -19.45
CA PRO A 64 -15.86 -1.38 -19.90
C PRO A 64 -16.83 -0.22 -20.17
N GLU A 65 -18.10 -0.50 -20.42
CA GLU A 65 -19.13 0.54 -20.66
C GLU A 65 -19.76 1.04 -19.36
N ALA A 66 -19.49 0.38 -18.24
CA ALA A 66 -20.06 0.71 -16.95
C ALA A 66 -19.64 2.12 -16.55
N ARG A 67 -20.63 2.97 -16.28
CA ARG A 67 -20.37 4.32 -15.81
C ARG A 67 -19.88 4.28 -14.37
N GLN A 68 -18.72 4.88 -14.13
CA GLN A 68 -18.25 5.27 -12.80
C GLN A 68 -19.33 6.08 -12.08
N ARG A 69 -19.52 5.73 -10.80
CA ARG A 69 -20.36 6.44 -9.84
C ARG A 69 -19.67 6.32 -8.50
N ALA A 70 -19.60 7.43 -7.78
CA ALA A 70 -18.99 7.52 -6.46
C ALA A 70 -19.96 8.20 -5.51
N TRP A 71 -19.95 7.76 -4.26
CA TRP A 71 -20.73 8.32 -3.16
C TRP A 71 -19.81 8.70 -2.02
N VAL A 72 -20.11 9.84 -1.39
CA VAL A 72 -19.56 10.19 -0.09
C VAL A 72 -20.59 9.85 0.96
N GLU A 73 -20.16 9.07 1.94
CA GLU A 73 -20.97 8.65 3.07
C GLU A 73 -20.44 9.27 4.36
N PHE A 74 -21.32 9.53 5.32
CA PHE A 74 -20.95 9.95 6.66
C PHE A 74 -21.56 9.00 7.69
N TYR A 75 -20.72 8.53 8.59
CA TYR A 75 -21.04 7.63 9.69
C TYR A 75 -20.79 8.34 11.02
N ASP A 76 -21.63 8.09 12.03
CA ASP A 76 -21.38 8.55 13.41
C ASP A 76 -20.33 7.65 14.11
N ARG A 77 -20.03 7.94 15.39
CA ARG A 77 -19.06 7.16 16.18
C ARG A 77 -19.54 5.74 16.45
N GLU A 78 -20.85 5.56 16.48
CA GLU A 78 -21.53 4.29 16.68
C GLU A 78 -21.67 3.50 15.35
N MET A 79 -20.94 3.91 14.30
CA MET A 79 -20.88 3.26 12.99
C MET A 79 -22.22 3.24 12.23
N ASN A 80 -23.15 4.15 12.56
CA ASN A 80 -24.41 4.30 11.83
C ASN A 80 -24.25 5.27 10.66
N MET A 81 -24.56 4.82 9.45
CA MET A 81 -24.59 5.69 8.26
C MET A 81 -25.70 6.73 8.40
N LYS A 82 -25.31 8.01 8.57
CA LYS A 82 -26.27 9.13 8.66
C LYS A 82 -26.59 9.76 7.33
N LYS A 83 -25.68 9.67 6.36
CA LYS A 83 -25.83 10.33 5.07
C LYS A 83 -25.05 9.63 3.97
N ARG A 84 -25.60 9.66 2.76
CA ARG A 84 -24.97 9.24 1.51
C ARG A 84 -25.35 10.22 0.41
N VAL A 85 -24.37 10.69 -0.36
CA VAL A 85 -24.61 11.56 -1.52
C VAL A 85 -23.75 11.12 -2.70
N GLU A 86 -24.39 10.88 -3.84
CA GLU A 86 -23.70 10.61 -5.11
C GLU A 86 -23.03 11.87 -5.64
N GLN A 87 -21.81 11.72 -6.13
CA GLN A 87 -21.02 12.84 -6.65
C GLN A 87 -21.35 13.10 -8.12
N GLU A 88 -21.63 14.36 -8.46
CA GLU A 88 -21.99 14.76 -9.83
C GLU A 88 -20.76 14.86 -10.73
N LEU A 89 -20.65 13.92 -11.67
CA LEU A 89 -19.54 13.86 -12.62
C LEU A 89 -19.80 14.67 -13.90
N LYS A 90 -21.04 15.09 -14.17
CA LYS A 90 -21.37 15.91 -15.34
C LYS A 90 -21.14 17.39 -15.06
N TYR A 91 -20.44 18.06 -15.97
CA TYR A 91 -20.23 19.50 -15.93
C TYR A 91 -20.49 20.12 -17.31
N LYS A 92 -21.43 21.07 -17.39
CA LYS A 92 -21.83 21.76 -18.63
C LYS A 92 -22.06 20.81 -19.82
N GLY A 93 -22.79 19.71 -19.58
CA GLY A 93 -23.11 18.73 -20.61
C GLY A 93 -22.03 17.68 -20.88
N LYS A 94 -20.79 17.89 -20.42
CA LYS A 94 -19.67 16.95 -20.57
C LYS A 94 -19.56 16.05 -19.34
N LYS A 95 -19.21 14.79 -19.56
CA LYS A 95 -18.89 13.84 -18.50
C LYS A 95 -17.41 13.97 -18.16
N ARG A 96 -17.08 13.83 -16.88
CA ARG A 96 -15.73 13.73 -16.33
C ARG A 96 -15.56 12.36 -15.69
N ASP A 97 -14.32 11.94 -15.55
CA ASP A 97 -13.98 10.71 -14.87
C ASP A 97 -13.71 10.99 -13.39
N PHE A 98 -14.11 10.05 -12.55
CA PHE A 98 -13.89 10.13 -11.11
C PHE A 98 -12.45 9.73 -10.82
N GLU A 99 -11.74 10.58 -10.08
CA GLU A 99 -10.37 10.30 -9.64
C GLU A 99 -10.37 9.93 -8.17
N ASP A 100 -10.89 10.82 -7.32
CA ASP A 100 -10.92 10.57 -5.88
C ASP A 100 -11.84 11.53 -5.11
N VAL A 101 -12.13 11.21 -3.85
CA VAL A 101 -12.53 12.18 -2.82
C VAL A 101 -11.49 12.21 -1.71
N ILE A 102 -10.88 13.37 -1.47
CA ILE A 102 -9.82 13.54 -0.48
C ILE A 102 -10.23 14.45 0.68
N PHE A 103 -9.58 14.28 1.83
CA PHE A 103 -9.68 15.16 2.99
C PHE A 103 -8.36 15.87 3.24
N LEU A 104 -8.30 17.18 2.98
CA LEU A 104 -7.10 18.00 3.07
C LEU A 104 -7.41 19.29 3.82
N GLY A 105 -6.55 19.69 4.77
CA GLY A 105 -6.75 20.91 5.56
C GLY A 105 -8.11 20.99 6.27
N GLY A 106 -8.67 19.84 6.66
CA GLY A 106 -9.97 19.77 7.31
C GLY A 106 -11.19 19.89 6.38
N GLN A 107 -10.99 19.83 5.06
CA GLN A 107 -12.04 19.99 4.04
C GLN A 107 -12.08 18.79 3.09
N LEU A 108 -13.26 18.48 2.56
CA LEU A 108 -13.45 17.47 1.52
C LEU A 108 -13.32 18.09 0.13
N TYR A 109 -12.65 17.39 -0.79
CA TYR A 109 -12.54 17.76 -2.19
C TYR A 109 -12.88 16.58 -3.10
N LEU A 110 -13.71 16.84 -4.11
CA LEU A 110 -13.92 15.94 -5.24
C LEU A 110 -12.85 16.22 -6.29
N LEU A 111 -12.13 15.18 -6.69
CA LEU A 111 -11.17 15.19 -7.78
C LEU A 111 -11.77 14.45 -8.99
N THR A 112 -11.66 15.08 -10.15
CA THR A 112 -12.16 14.52 -11.42
C THR A 112 -11.23 14.87 -12.56
N SER A 113 -11.11 14.01 -13.55
CA SER A 113 -10.35 14.29 -14.76
C SER A 113 -11.23 14.44 -16.01
N PHE A 114 -10.65 14.92 -17.10
CA PHE A 114 -11.29 15.00 -18.40
C PHE A 114 -10.26 14.85 -19.51
N ASN A 115 -10.22 13.68 -20.15
CA ASN A 115 -9.42 13.49 -21.35
C ASN A 115 -10.03 14.25 -22.54
N ASN A 116 -9.32 15.26 -23.01
CA ASN A 116 -9.67 16.02 -24.19
C ASN A 116 -8.87 15.52 -25.40
N SER A 117 -9.43 14.53 -26.10
CA SER A 117 -8.79 13.91 -27.25
C SER A 117 -8.46 14.91 -28.38
N ALA A 118 -9.25 15.98 -28.53
CA ALA A 118 -8.98 17.01 -29.55
C ALA A 118 -7.72 17.84 -29.24
N LYS A 119 -7.43 18.04 -27.96
CA LYS A 119 -6.22 18.74 -27.49
C LYS A 119 -5.08 17.80 -27.11
N LYS A 120 -5.30 16.48 -27.11
CA LYS A 120 -4.37 15.46 -26.58
C LYS A 120 -3.87 15.79 -25.18
N LYS A 121 -4.79 16.24 -24.32
CA LYS A 121 -4.52 16.63 -22.94
C LYS A 121 -5.52 16.00 -22.01
N ASN A 122 -5.05 15.55 -20.85
CA ASN A 122 -5.90 15.21 -19.72
C ASN A 122 -5.82 16.34 -18.69
N TYR A 123 -6.98 16.77 -18.19
CA TYR A 123 -7.10 17.86 -17.23
C TYR A 123 -7.62 17.32 -15.90
N LEU A 124 -6.96 17.65 -14.81
CA LEU A 124 -7.41 17.33 -13.46
C LEU A 124 -8.07 18.55 -12.81
N PHE A 125 -9.19 18.33 -12.16
CA PHE A 125 -9.96 19.38 -11.49
C PHE A 125 -10.26 19.02 -10.04
N LYS A 126 -10.43 20.07 -9.21
CA LYS A 126 -10.97 19.99 -7.86
C LYS A 126 -12.31 20.72 -7.73
N GLN A 127 -13.16 20.23 -6.83
CA GLN A 127 -14.33 20.92 -6.30
C GLN A 127 -14.40 20.69 -4.79
N LYS A 128 -14.51 21.77 -4.00
CA LYS A 128 -14.77 21.65 -2.56
C LYS A 128 -16.14 21.02 -2.32
N ILE A 129 -16.21 20.02 -1.44
CA ILE A 129 -17.46 19.39 -0.99
C ILE A 129 -17.88 20.02 0.34
N SER A 130 -19.15 20.35 0.48
CA SER A 130 -19.72 20.77 1.76
C SER A 130 -19.77 19.61 2.74
N MET A 131 -19.14 19.77 3.91
CA MET A 131 -19.11 18.76 4.98
C MET A 131 -20.50 18.39 5.53
N LYS A 132 -21.48 19.31 5.41
CA LYS A 132 -22.85 19.11 5.88
C LYS A 132 -23.75 18.51 4.80
N SER A 133 -23.68 19.05 3.57
CA SER A 133 -24.55 18.58 2.49
C SER A 133 -23.99 17.39 1.72
N LEU A 134 -22.67 17.17 1.76
CA LEU A 134 -21.90 16.22 0.93
C LEU A 134 -22.00 16.49 -0.58
N ILE A 135 -22.38 17.73 -0.94
CA ILE A 135 -22.54 18.17 -2.32
C ILE A 135 -21.31 19.00 -2.73
N PRO A 136 -20.69 18.72 -3.90
CA PRO A 136 -19.64 19.56 -4.47
C PRO A 136 -20.11 20.97 -4.79
N SER A 137 -19.22 21.96 -4.64
CA SER A 137 -19.47 23.32 -5.07
C SER A 137 -19.59 23.43 -6.59
N LYS A 138 -20.27 24.45 -7.11
CA LYS A 138 -20.36 24.69 -8.57
C LYS A 138 -19.04 25.20 -9.19
N LYS A 139 -18.10 25.66 -8.36
CA LYS A 139 -16.80 26.17 -8.82
C LYS A 139 -15.91 24.96 -9.15
N LEU A 140 -15.55 24.83 -10.42
CA LEU A 140 -14.66 23.80 -10.94
C LEU A 140 -13.30 24.42 -11.22
N GLU A 141 -12.26 23.96 -10.52
CA GLU A 141 -10.92 24.55 -10.59
C GLU A 141 -9.96 23.52 -11.16
N MET A 142 -9.26 23.86 -12.23
CA MET A 142 -8.22 23.00 -12.81
C MET A 142 -6.96 23.09 -11.96
N ILE A 143 -6.37 21.95 -11.62
CA ILE A 143 -5.17 21.86 -10.76
C ILE A 143 -3.97 21.23 -11.44
N CYS A 144 -4.18 20.51 -12.55
CA CYS A 144 -3.10 19.95 -13.35
C CYS A 144 -3.57 19.76 -14.79
N GLU A 145 -2.64 19.84 -15.73
CA GLU A 145 -2.79 19.31 -17.07
C GLU A 145 -1.61 18.41 -17.42
N THR A 146 -1.87 17.29 -18.10
CA THR A 146 -0.83 16.39 -18.62
C THR A 146 -1.12 16.05 -20.08
N GLU A 147 -0.08 15.71 -20.81
CA GLU A 147 -0.21 15.20 -22.17
C GLU A 147 -0.87 13.82 -22.14
N ALA A 148 -1.98 13.67 -22.86
CA ALA A 148 -2.65 12.39 -23.05
C ALA A 148 -2.16 11.79 -24.37
N ARG A 149 -1.66 10.55 -24.34
CA ARG A 149 -1.17 9.89 -25.56
C ARG A 149 -2.31 9.58 -26.53
N ASN A 150 -3.43 9.07 -25.99
CA ASN A 150 -4.65 8.73 -26.72
C ASN A 150 -5.82 8.49 -25.74
N LYS A 151 -6.94 7.93 -26.23
CA LYS A 151 -8.10 7.55 -25.40
C LYS A 151 -7.82 6.33 -24.52
N GLU A 152 -6.87 5.49 -24.90
CA GLU A 152 -6.56 4.25 -24.17
C GLU A 152 -5.50 4.44 -23.06
N VAL A 153 -4.71 5.52 -23.12
CA VAL A 153 -3.64 5.86 -22.17
C VAL A 153 -3.73 7.35 -21.84
N GLU A 154 -4.64 7.67 -20.93
CA GLU A 154 -5.04 9.05 -20.60
C GLU A 154 -4.08 9.75 -19.62
N GLY A 155 -3.09 9.01 -19.09
CA GLY A 155 -2.27 9.41 -17.96
C GLY A 155 -3.04 9.22 -16.65
N THR A 156 -2.42 8.57 -15.67
CA THR A 156 -2.99 8.36 -14.34
C THR A 156 -2.57 9.49 -13.40
N PHE A 157 -3.47 9.88 -12.51
CA PHE A 157 -3.19 10.76 -11.40
C PHE A 157 -3.26 9.94 -10.13
N ASP A 158 -2.20 10.02 -9.32
CA ASP A 158 -2.19 9.40 -8.02
C ASP A 158 -1.93 10.45 -6.95
N PHE A 159 -2.39 10.15 -5.72
CA PHE A 159 -2.44 11.12 -4.64
C PHE A 159 -1.87 10.54 -3.36
N HIS A 160 -1.09 11.33 -2.63
CA HIS A 160 -0.67 11.01 -1.27
C HIS A 160 -0.83 12.23 -0.37
N ILE A 161 -1.41 12.07 0.81
CA ILE A 161 -1.60 13.15 1.80
C ILE A 161 -0.64 12.93 2.96
N SER A 162 0.04 13.98 3.41
CA SER A 162 0.93 13.92 4.56
C SER A 162 0.18 13.47 5.82
N LYS A 163 0.90 12.93 6.80
CA LYS A 163 0.29 12.32 7.99
C LYS A 163 -0.52 13.31 8.82
N ASP A 164 -0.07 14.57 8.86
CA ASP A 164 -0.79 15.66 9.52
C ASP A 164 -1.82 16.37 8.61
N SER A 165 -2.00 15.90 7.37
CA SER A 165 -2.87 16.51 6.35
C SER A 165 -2.50 17.95 5.97
N SER A 166 -1.24 18.35 6.18
CA SER A 166 -0.72 19.66 5.78
C SER A 166 -0.33 19.76 4.31
N HIS A 167 -0.04 18.64 3.65
CA HIS A 167 0.38 18.61 2.25
C HIS A 167 -0.30 17.49 1.47
N LEU A 168 -0.53 17.75 0.19
CA LEU A 168 -0.99 16.80 -0.81
C LEU A 168 0.04 16.70 -1.93
N LEU A 169 0.51 15.49 -2.21
CA LEU A 169 1.24 15.17 -3.43
C LEU A 169 0.26 14.68 -4.48
N LEU A 170 0.34 15.29 -5.65
CA LEU A 170 -0.15 14.77 -6.91
C LEU A 170 1.04 14.22 -7.69
N TYR A 171 1.03 12.91 -7.90
CA TYR A 171 1.92 12.20 -8.79
C TYR A 171 1.20 11.95 -10.12
N ASN A 172 1.89 12.17 -11.23
CA ASN A 172 1.35 11.77 -12.53
C ASN A 172 2.45 11.27 -13.45
N GLN A 173 2.19 10.20 -14.18
CA GLN A 173 3.10 9.78 -15.24
C GLN A 173 3.06 10.81 -16.38
N LEU A 174 4.24 11.10 -16.94
CA LEU A 174 4.37 11.91 -18.14
C LEU A 174 4.40 10.98 -19.37
N PRO A 175 4.19 11.49 -20.60
CA PRO A 175 4.07 10.67 -21.79
C PRO A 175 5.21 9.67 -21.96
N TYR A 176 4.81 8.41 -21.93
CA TYR A 176 5.68 7.27 -22.08
C TYR A 176 6.09 7.03 -23.54
N LYS A 177 7.39 6.87 -23.76
CA LYS A 177 7.96 6.27 -24.97
C LYS A 177 8.87 5.12 -24.56
N LYS A 178 8.73 4.01 -25.29
CA LYS A 178 9.44 2.77 -24.99
C LYS A 178 10.96 2.97 -25.06
N ASN A 179 11.68 2.50 -24.04
CA ASN A 179 13.14 2.63 -23.89
C ASN A 179 13.64 4.08 -23.76
N GLU A 180 12.76 5.06 -23.53
CA GLU A 180 13.18 6.39 -23.10
C GLU A 180 13.31 6.44 -21.57
N PRO A 181 14.03 7.44 -21.03
CA PRO A 181 14.03 7.74 -19.61
C PRO A 181 12.63 7.71 -18.99
N GLU A 182 12.51 7.15 -17.78
CA GLU A 182 11.27 7.22 -17.01
C GLU A 182 10.97 8.69 -16.65
N ARG A 183 9.70 9.11 -16.82
CA ARG A 183 9.28 10.51 -16.65
C ARG A 183 7.98 10.61 -15.89
N PHE A 184 7.96 11.46 -14.87
CA PHE A 184 6.78 11.73 -14.05
C PHE A 184 6.82 13.14 -13.49
N GLY A 185 5.66 13.65 -13.08
CA GLY A 185 5.51 14.95 -12.44
C GLY A 185 5.15 14.82 -10.97
N PHE A 186 5.69 15.70 -10.16
CA PHE A 186 5.23 15.97 -8.81
C PHE A 186 4.62 17.36 -8.74
N ARG A 187 3.45 17.46 -8.12
CA ARG A 187 2.80 18.71 -7.74
C ARG A 187 2.43 18.62 -6.28
N VAL A 188 3.06 19.45 -5.44
CA VAL A 188 2.79 19.47 -4.01
C VAL A 188 1.93 20.68 -3.69
N PHE A 189 0.80 20.43 -3.05
CA PHE A 189 -0.12 21.44 -2.56
C PHE A 189 -0.05 21.54 -1.04
N ASP A 190 -0.29 22.73 -0.50
CA ASP A 190 -0.45 22.95 0.93
C ASP A 190 -1.85 22.55 1.42
N GLN A 191 -2.12 22.75 2.71
CA GLN A 191 -3.40 22.45 3.35
C GLN A 191 -4.59 23.26 2.81
N ASN A 192 -4.34 24.41 2.19
CA ASN A 192 -5.35 25.24 1.53
C ASN A 192 -5.59 24.81 0.08
N PHE A 193 -4.84 23.80 -0.38
CA PHE A 193 -4.84 23.31 -1.74
C PHE A 193 -4.30 24.36 -2.71
N ASP A 194 -3.35 25.18 -2.24
CA ASP A 194 -2.54 26.08 -3.04
C ASP A 194 -1.24 25.37 -3.44
N LEU A 195 -0.78 25.59 -4.67
CA LEU A 195 0.43 24.92 -5.17
C LEU A 195 1.65 25.45 -4.40
N ALA A 196 2.33 24.56 -3.68
CA ALA A 196 3.56 24.87 -2.96
C ALA A 196 4.77 24.80 -3.89
N TRP A 197 4.89 23.71 -4.66
CA TRP A 197 5.90 23.54 -5.69
C TRP A 197 5.51 22.44 -6.69
N GLU A 198 6.12 22.47 -7.87
CA GLU A 198 6.00 21.41 -8.86
C GLU A 198 7.33 21.12 -9.54
N LYS A 199 7.49 19.88 -10.01
CA LYS A 199 8.68 19.45 -10.75
C LYS A 199 8.36 18.28 -11.67
N ASP A 200 8.73 18.42 -12.93
CA ASP A 200 8.80 17.30 -13.87
C ASP A 200 10.18 16.65 -13.76
N ILE A 201 10.19 15.33 -13.57
CA ILE A 201 11.38 14.53 -13.31
C ILE A 201 11.64 13.63 -14.52
N VAL A 202 12.92 13.54 -14.87
CA VAL A 202 13.43 12.63 -15.89
C VAL A 202 14.54 11.81 -15.25
N LEU A 203 14.28 10.53 -15.00
CA LEU A 203 15.29 9.68 -14.37
C LEU A 203 16.40 9.31 -15.36
N PRO A 204 17.66 9.16 -14.91
CA PRO A 204 18.75 8.72 -15.78
C PRO A 204 18.68 7.20 -16.08
N PHE A 205 17.52 6.58 -15.88
CA PHE A 205 17.28 5.16 -16.10
C PHE A 205 16.20 5.00 -17.18
N PRO A 206 16.39 4.10 -18.14
CA PRO A 206 15.31 3.69 -19.03
C PRO A 206 14.12 3.14 -18.24
N ASP A 207 12.91 3.36 -18.75
CA ASP A 207 11.64 2.78 -18.28
C ASP A 207 11.67 1.28 -17.97
N ASN A 208 12.47 0.51 -18.70
CA ASN A 208 12.61 -0.93 -18.55
C ASN A 208 13.57 -1.35 -17.42
N GLN A 209 14.31 -0.39 -16.86
CA GLN A 209 15.27 -0.55 -15.78
C GLN A 209 14.78 0.02 -14.45
N PHE A 210 13.65 0.71 -14.44
CA PHE A 210 13.10 1.29 -13.22
C PHE A 210 11.60 0.99 -13.09
N THR A 211 11.17 0.74 -11.85
CA THR A 211 9.75 0.69 -11.49
C THR A 211 9.57 1.55 -10.23
N VAL A 212 8.56 2.42 -10.25
CA VAL A 212 8.11 3.15 -9.06
C VAL A 212 7.23 2.21 -8.24
N GLU A 213 7.55 2.03 -6.95
CA GLU A 213 6.80 1.15 -6.05
C GLU A 213 5.91 1.94 -5.08
N ASP A 214 6.39 3.05 -4.54
CA ASP A 214 5.67 3.87 -3.55
C ASP A 214 6.16 5.32 -3.61
N TYR A 215 5.35 6.28 -3.19
CA TYR A 215 5.70 7.69 -3.08
C TYR A 215 4.92 8.34 -1.93
N GLN A 216 5.63 9.11 -1.11
CA GLN A 216 5.08 9.77 0.07
C GLN A 216 5.48 11.24 0.13
N VAL A 217 4.58 12.08 0.63
CA VAL A 217 4.86 13.47 1.00
C VAL A 217 4.92 13.59 2.51
N ASP A 218 5.95 14.25 3.02
CA ASP A 218 6.10 14.53 4.44
C ASP A 218 5.31 15.78 4.87
N ASP A 219 5.23 16.00 6.19
CA ASP A 219 4.53 17.14 6.78
C ASP A 219 5.19 18.51 6.45
N LYS A 220 6.35 18.52 5.79
CA LYS A 220 7.07 19.72 5.31
C LYS A 220 6.95 19.90 3.79
N GLY A 221 6.24 19.03 3.09
CA GLY A 221 6.09 19.07 1.64
C GLY A 221 7.28 18.48 0.86
N ASN A 222 8.20 17.76 1.51
CA ASN A 222 9.23 16.97 0.83
C ASN A 222 8.62 15.69 0.27
N VAL A 223 9.11 15.23 -0.88
CA VAL A 223 8.61 14.03 -1.54
C VAL A 223 9.68 12.95 -1.55
N HIS A 224 9.30 11.73 -1.18
CA HIS A 224 10.15 10.56 -1.16
C HIS A 224 9.53 9.50 -2.08
N LEU A 225 10.31 8.97 -3.00
CA LEU A 225 9.88 7.95 -3.96
C LEU A 225 10.72 6.70 -3.76
N LEU A 226 10.06 5.56 -3.60
CA LEU A 226 10.68 4.25 -3.62
C LEU A 226 10.60 3.68 -5.03
N GLY A 227 11.73 3.15 -5.52
CA GLY A 227 11.72 2.39 -6.76
C GLY A 227 12.68 1.21 -6.78
N VAL A 228 12.45 0.34 -7.74
CA VAL A 228 13.24 -0.85 -8.03
C VAL A 228 14.08 -0.57 -9.27
N LEU A 229 15.40 -0.63 -9.11
CA LEU A 229 16.37 -0.48 -10.18
C LEU A 229 16.90 -1.85 -10.63
N TYR A 230 16.62 -2.27 -11.86
CA TYR A 230 17.03 -3.55 -12.43
C TYR A 230 18.41 -3.43 -13.11
N LYS A 231 19.37 -4.24 -12.67
CA LYS A 231 20.78 -4.18 -13.11
C LYS A 231 21.01 -4.76 -14.52
N ASP A 232 20.15 -5.68 -14.97
CA ASP A 232 20.33 -6.38 -16.25
C ASP A 232 19.38 -5.91 -17.37
N GLY A 233 18.71 -4.76 -17.18
CA GLY A 233 17.78 -4.21 -18.18
C GLY A 233 16.53 -5.07 -18.43
N SER A 234 16.22 -6.00 -17.52
CA SER A 234 15.08 -6.91 -17.64
C SER A 234 14.32 -6.94 -16.31
N LYS A 235 13.03 -6.60 -16.35
CA LYS A 235 12.09 -6.83 -15.24
C LYS A 235 11.89 -8.32 -14.94
N TRP A 236 12.22 -9.20 -15.90
CA TRP A 236 12.09 -10.65 -15.78
C TRP A 236 13.35 -11.32 -15.21
N ARG A 237 13.14 -12.25 -14.29
CA ARG A 237 14.19 -13.05 -13.63
C ARG A 237 15.01 -13.82 -14.67
N ARG A 238 16.34 -13.74 -14.59
CA ARG A 238 17.26 -14.61 -15.36
C ARG A 238 17.89 -15.62 -14.43
N ARG A 239 17.72 -16.92 -14.73
CA ARG A 239 18.34 -18.04 -13.98
C ARG A 239 18.01 -18.10 -12.48
N GLY A 240 16.88 -17.50 -12.07
CA GLY A 240 16.39 -17.55 -10.69
C GLY A 240 17.08 -16.61 -9.70
N ASN A 241 18.09 -15.83 -10.12
CA ASN A 241 18.71 -14.83 -9.27
C ASN A 241 18.06 -13.47 -9.52
N PRO A 242 17.58 -12.78 -8.47
CA PRO A 242 17.10 -11.42 -8.62
C PRO A 242 18.27 -10.46 -8.85
N THR A 243 18.17 -9.61 -9.87
CA THR A 243 19.18 -8.60 -10.20
C THR A 243 18.57 -7.22 -10.17
N TYR A 244 18.05 -6.84 -9.00
CA TYR A 244 17.57 -5.49 -8.74
C TYR A 244 18.09 -4.94 -7.42
N GLN A 245 17.87 -3.64 -7.21
CA GLN A 245 18.13 -2.95 -5.96
C GLN A 245 17.04 -1.93 -5.70
N TYR A 246 16.61 -1.83 -4.44
CA TYR A 246 15.73 -0.75 -4.02
C TYR A 246 16.51 0.55 -3.85
N ILE A 247 15.96 1.63 -4.39
CA ILE A 247 16.45 2.99 -4.19
C ILE A 247 15.33 3.89 -3.70
N ILE A 248 15.66 4.83 -2.83
CA ILE A 248 14.77 5.93 -2.45
C ILE A 248 15.33 7.22 -3.05
N LEU A 249 14.50 7.95 -3.78
CA LEU A 249 14.77 9.28 -4.29
C LEU A 249 14.02 10.29 -3.42
N SER A 250 14.74 11.21 -2.79
CA SER A 250 14.15 12.25 -1.94
C SER A 250 14.32 13.62 -2.57
N TYR A 251 13.24 14.39 -2.60
CA TYR A 251 13.16 15.73 -3.15
C TYR A 251 12.76 16.68 -2.03
N SER A 252 13.66 17.59 -1.69
CA SER A 252 13.47 18.58 -0.61
C SER A 252 13.79 19.98 -1.10
N GLN A 253 13.55 20.99 -0.25
CA GLN A 253 13.72 22.40 -0.62
C GLN A 253 12.91 22.74 -1.89
N ASN A 254 11.60 22.48 -1.86
CA ASN A 254 10.70 22.69 -3.00
C ASN A 254 11.11 21.95 -4.28
N GLY A 255 11.76 20.79 -4.12
CA GLY A 255 12.22 19.95 -5.22
C GLY A 255 13.60 20.33 -5.77
N GLU A 256 14.27 21.36 -5.26
CA GLU A 256 15.60 21.78 -5.73
C GLU A 256 16.70 20.81 -5.30
N LYS A 257 16.61 20.27 -4.09
CA LYS A 257 17.59 19.31 -3.56
C LYS A 257 17.11 17.88 -3.80
N GLU A 258 17.93 17.09 -4.50
CA GLU A 258 17.68 15.69 -4.83
C GLU A 258 18.71 14.78 -4.14
N GLU A 259 18.24 13.72 -3.49
CA GLU A 259 19.10 12.73 -2.84
C GLU A 259 18.70 11.31 -3.20
N GLU A 260 19.67 10.50 -3.63
CA GLU A 260 19.51 9.07 -3.87
C GLU A 260 20.06 8.27 -2.68
N PHE A 261 19.25 7.31 -2.22
CA PHE A 261 19.58 6.36 -1.17
C PHE A 261 19.44 4.93 -1.70
N ARG A 262 20.56 4.23 -1.79
CA ARG A 262 20.59 2.82 -2.18
C ARG A 262 20.39 1.95 -0.95
N ILE A 263 19.26 1.24 -0.89
CA ILE A 263 18.95 0.39 0.25
C ILE A 263 19.61 -0.96 0.04
N ASP A 264 20.32 -1.43 1.08
CA ASP A 264 21.06 -2.68 1.05
C ASP A 264 21.13 -3.31 2.45
N LEU A 265 21.16 -4.64 2.48
CA LEU A 265 21.29 -5.45 3.69
C LEU A 265 22.62 -6.24 3.75
N ALA A 266 23.69 -5.73 3.12
CA ALA A 266 25.03 -6.33 3.13
C ALA A 266 25.03 -7.78 2.64
N ASP A 267 24.98 -8.77 3.53
CA ASP A 267 25.03 -10.19 3.20
C ASP A 267 23.68 -10.79 2.77
N ARG A 268 22.58 -10.03 2.88
CA ARG A 268 21.21 -10.47 2.56
C ARG A 268 20.69 -9.79 1.29
N PHE A 269 19.66 -10.37 0.69
CA PHE A 269 18.98 -9.80 -0.46
C PHE A 269 17.59 -9.31 -0.05
N ILE A 270 17.25 -8.04 -0.33
CA ILE A 270 15.93 -7.48 -0.02
C ILE A 270 14.96 -7.93 -1.12
N THR A 271 13.94 -8.70 -0.75
CA THR A 271 12.93 -9.21 -1.69
C THR A 271 11.75 -8.27 -1.81
N ASP A 272 11.43 -7.57 -0.74
CA ASP A 272 10.26 -6.71 -0.62
C ASP A 272 10.62 -5.52 0.27
N LEU A 273 10.20 -4.32 -0.11
CA LEU A 273 10.43 -3.10 0.66
C LEU A 273 9.21 -2.20 0.55
N THR A 274 8.74 -1.68 1.67
CA THR A 274 7.89 -0.49 1.74
C THR A 274 8.49 0.51 2.72
N PHE A 275 7.99 1.75 2.71
CA PHE A 275 8.41 2.76 3.66
C PHE A 275 7.26 3.67 4.09
N ARG A 276 7.42 4.31 5.25
CA ARG A 276 6.55 5.38 5.73
C ARG A 276 7.37 6.52 6.27
N VAL A 277 6.82 7.74 6.18
CA VAL A 277 7.42 8.92 6.80
C VAL A 277 7.00 9.02 8.27
N ALA A 278 7.98 9.06 9.17
CA ALA A 278 7.75 9.31 10.58
C ALA A 278 7.52 10.81 10.85
N LYS A 279 6.91 11.15 11.99
CA LYS A 279 6.59 12.55 12.36
C LYS A 279 7.80 13.48 12.41
N ASN A 280 9.00 12.93 12.63
CA ASN A 280 10.25 13.69 12.64
C ASN A 280 10.87 13.85 11.24
N GLY A 281 10.23 13.33 10.19
CA GLY A 281 10.73 13.35 8.80
C GLY A 281 11.69 12.21 8.45
N GLU A 282 11.98 11.29 9.37
CA GLU A 282 12.77 10.09 9.04
C GLU A 282 11.93 9.09 8.23
N LEU A 283 12.58 8.42 7.29
CA LEU A 283 11.98 7.34 6.51
C LEU A 283 12.15 6.02 7.25
N ILE A 284 11.02 5.39 7.55
CA ILE A 284 11.00 4.07 8.19
C ILE A 284 10.85 3.04 7.09
N CYS A 285 11.92 2.28 6.82
CA CYS A 285 11.93 1.26 5.78
C CYS A 285 11.85 -0.12 6.42
N SER A 286 10.97 -0.96 5.89
CA SER A 286 10.76 -2.32 6.38
C SER A 286 10.31 -3.23 5.25
N GLY A 287 10.53 -4.52 5.41
CA GLY A 287 10.13 -5.51 4.42
C GLY A 287 10.79 -6.84 4.67
N PHE A 288 10.90 -7.65 3.64
CA PHE A 288 11.44 -8.99 3.71
C PHE A 288 12.82 -9.10 3.07
N TYR A 289 13.55 -10.13 3.50
CA TYR A 289 14.83 -10.47 2.90
C TYR A 289 14.96 -11.99 2.72
N SER A 290 15.84 -12.36 1.79
CA SER A 290 16.27 -13.72 1.50
C SER A 290 17.77 -13.88 1.74
N GLU A 291 18.24 -15.12 1.68
CA GLU A 291 19.66 -15.39 1.45
C GLU A 291 20.08 -14.89 0.07
N ARG A 292 21.36 -14.51 -0.11
CA ARG A 292 21.84 -14.08 -1.43
C ARG A 292 21.71 -15.21 -2.47
N GLY A 293 21.09 -14.89 -3.61
CA GLY A 293 20.85 -15.85 -4.69
C GLY A 293 19.59 -16.71 -4.52
N THR A 294 18.76 -16.41 -3.53
CA THR A 294 17.36 -16.88 -3.45
C THR A 294 16.40 -15.68 -3.59
N TYR A 295 15.09 -15.97 -3.58
CA TYR A 295 14.01 -14.97 -3.65
C TYR A 295 12.87 -15.29 -2.67
N GLY A 296 13.05 -16.27 -1.79
CA GLY A 296 12.06 -16.53 -0.75
C GLY A 296 12.21 -15.54 0.40
N ILE A 297 11.30 -15.64 1.35
CA ILE A 297 11.27 -14.78 2.53
C ILE A 297 11.87 -15.57 3.69
N LYS A 298 13.07 -15.17 4.14
CA LYS A 298 13.79 -15.77 5.26
C LYS A 298 13.54 -15.03 6.57
N GLY A 299 13.21 -13.75 6.50
CA GLY A 299 12.95 -12.92 7.65
C GLY A 299 12.52 -11.51 7.25
N ALA A 300 12.35 -10.66 8.26
CA ALA A 300 12.00 -9.27 8.09
C ALA A 300 13.14 -8.35 8.54
N PHE A 301 13.21 -7.16 7.98
CA PHE A 301 14.15 -6.13 8.40
C PHE A 301 13.44 -4.82 8.71
N TYR A 302 14.12 -3.99 9.50
CA TYR A 302 13.69 -2.65 9.86
C TYR A 302 14.91 -1.73 9.83
N MET A 303 14.76 -0.52 9.30
CA MET A 303 15.75 0.53 9.40
C MET A 303 15.10 1.92 9.36
N ARG A 304 15.81 2.90 9.90
CA ARG A 304 15.43 4.32 9.84
C ARG A 304 16.47 5.05 9.03
N LEU A 305 16.03 5.87 8.09
CA LEU A 305 16.88 6.69 7.26
C LEU A 305 16.52 8.16 7.50
N ASP A 306 17.50 8.97 7.87
CA ASP A 306 17.35 10.42 7.90
C ASP A 306 17.66 10.97 6.50
N PRO A 307 16.66 11.51 5.78
CA PRO A 307 16.87 11.99 4.42
C PRO A 307 17.74 13.26 4.37
N VAL A 308 17.95 13.97 5.48
CA VAL A 308 18.75 15.21 5.53
C VAL A 308 20.21 14.91 5.82
N THR A 309 20.48 14.11 6.85
CA THR A 309 21.85 13.77 7.29
C THR A 309 22.42 12.55 6.58
N ARG A 310 21.56 11.78 5.90
CA ARG A 310 21.88 10.50 5.25
C ARG A 310 22.26 9.39 6.24
N GLU A 311 22.00 9.60 7.52
CA GLU A 311 22.29 8.64 8.59
C GLU A 311 21.28 7.48 8.55
N VAL A 312 21.78 6.25 8.62
CA VAL A 312 20.97 5.05 8.79
C VAL A 312 21.05 4.58 10.24
N LYS A 313 19.91 4.53 10.91
CA LYS A 313 19.75 4.13 12.32
C LYS A 313 18.94 2.85 12.43
N ASN A 314 19.12 2.14 13.54
CA ASN A 314 18.34 0.96 13.92
C ASN A 314 18.22 -0.10 12.82
N ARG A 315 19.27 -0.29 12.01
CA ARG A 315 19.31 -1.29 10.95
C ARG A 315 19.39 -2.68 11.55
N ASN A 316 18.24 -3.32 11.67
CA ASN A 316 18.08 -4.63 12.28
C ASN A 316 17.37 -5.56 11.31
N SER A 317 17.64 -6.85 11.42
CA SER A 317 16.97 -7.87 10.62
C SER A 317 16.89 -9.18 11.39
N GLN A 318 15.69 -9.77 11.41
CA GLN A 318 15.36 -10.91 12.23
C GLN A 318 14.90 -12.07 11.32
N PRO A 319 15.55 -13.24 11.38
CA PRO A 319 15.07 -14.41 10.66
C PRO A 319 13.78 -14.91 11.31
N PHE A 320 12.89 -15.45 10.48
CA PHE A 320 11.75 -16.19 11.01
C PHE A 320 12.18 -17.54 11.58
N GLU A 321 11.48 -17.97 12.62
CA GLU A 321 11.74 -19.26 13.25
C GLU A 321 11.45 -20.41 12.27
N PHE A 322 12.21 -21.49 12.38
CA PHE A 322 12.06 -22.64 11.48
C PHE A 322 10.64 -23.22 11.49
N ASP A 323 10.02 -23.30 12.66
CA ASP A 323 8.67 -23.86 12.79
C ASP A 323 7.63 -22.96 12.12
N PHE A 324 7.78 -21.63 12.17
CA PHE A 324 6.96 -20.69 11.41
C PHE A 324 7.15 -20.86 9.90
N LEU A 325 8.40 -20.87 9.43
CA LEU A 325 8.73 -21.06 8.00
C LEU A 325 8.21 -22.38 7.43
N THR A 326 7.95 -23.38 8.28
CA THR A 326 7.55 -24.71 7.87
C THR A 326 6.14 -25.11 8.31
N GLU A 327 5.37 -24.20 8.90
CA GLU A 327 4.07 -24.49 9.53
C GLU A 327 3.14 -25.26 8.59
N PHE A 328 3.03 -24.80 7.34
CA PHE A 328 2.14 -25.37 6.31
C PHE A 328 2.81 -26.43 5.41
N MET A 329 4.04 -26.85 5.70
CA MET A 329 4.74 -27.88 4.92
C MET A 329 4.34 -29.30 5.33
N SER A 330 4.41 -30.26 4.40
CA SER A 330 4.33 -31.69 4.76
C SER A 330 5.55 -32.15 5.57
N GLU A 331 5.39 -33.13 6.46
CA GLU A 331 6.50 -33.66 7.29
C GLU A 331 7.72 -34.12 6.48
N ARG A 332 7.49 -34.68 5.29
CA ARG A 332 8.57 -35.04 4.34
C ARG A 332 9.37 -33.81 3.91
N ASN A 333 8.70 -32.70 3.60
CA ASN A 333 9.36 -31.45 3.20
C ASN A 333 10.03 -30.76 4.40
N LYS A 334 9.41 -30.76 5.58
CA LYS A 334 10.05 -30.28 6.82
C LYS A 334 11.36 -31.01 7.10
N LYS A 335 11.39 -32.34 6.96
CA LYS A 335 12.62 -33.15 7.12
C LYS A 335 13.71 -32.73 6.13
N LYS A 336 13.36 -32.56 4.85
CA LYS A 336 14.31 -32.09 3.81
C LYS A 336 14.87 -30.70 4.14
N ALA A 337 14.03 -29.79 4.61
CA ALA A 337 14.46 -28.45 5.00
C ALA A 337 15.40 -28.48 6.21
N ARG A 338 15.12 -29.31 7.23
CA ARG A 338 16.05 -29.52 8.36
C ARG A 338 17.39 -30.09 7.90
N ASP A 339 17.39 -31.05 6.99
CA ASP A 339 18.63 -31.62 6.44
C ASP A 339 19.42 -30.58 5.63
N ALA A 340 18.74 -29.68 4.92
CA ALA A 340 19.37 -28.58 4.19
C ALA A 340 20.01 -27.55 5.13
N GLU A 341 19.35 -27.21 6.25
CA GLU A 341 19.91 -26.35 7.30
C GLU A 341 21.22 -26.93 7.87
N ARG A 342 21.20 -28.23 8.24
CA ARG A 342 22.38 -28.94 8.75
C ARG A 342 23.54 -29.00 7.76
N LYS A 343 23.23 -29.08 6.46
CA LYS A 343 24.22 -29.14 5.37
C LYS A 343 24.62 -27.76 4.83
N ASN A 344 24.13 -26.67 5.43
CA ASN A 344 24.38 -25.30 4.99
C ASN A 344 24.05 -25.08 3.49
N ASN A 345 22.98 -25.70 2.99
CA ASN A 345 22.56 -25.59 1.60
C ASN A 345 21.49 -24.50 1.45
N ALA A 346 21.92 -23.25 1.26
CA ALA A 346 21.06 -22.07 1.20
C ALA A 346 19.87 -22.22 0.22
N LYS A 347 20.09 -22.81 -0.96
CA LYS A 347 19.05 -22.98 -2.00
C LYS A 347 17.92 -23.94 -1.62
N ARG A 348 18.04 -24.69 -0.53
CA ARG A 348 17.07 -25.70 -0.09
C ARG A 348 16.60 -25.50 1.35
N ARG A 349 16.99 -24.39 1.98
CA ARG A 349 16.49 -24.00 3.30
C ARG A 349 15.00 -23.66 3.21
N ALA A 350 14.32 -23.71 4.36
CA ALA A 350 12.97 -23.20 4.45
C ALA A 350 13.00 -21.66 4.31
N GLU A 351 12.14 -21.16 3.43
CA GLU A 351 11.80 -19.76 3.19
C GLU A 351 10.29 -19.76 2.86
N LEU A 352 9.60 -18.66 3.14
CA LEU A 352 8.23 -18.43 2.67
C LEU A 352 8.27 -17.90 1.23
N TYR A 353 7.15 -17.96 0.53
CA TYR A 353 7.01 -17.49 -0.84
C TYR A 353 5.63 -16.85 -1.04
N ASP A 354 5.52 -15.96 -2.01
CA ASP A 354 4.24 -15.42 -2.51
C ASP A 354 3.41 -14.70 -1.43
N TYR A 355 4.07 -13.80 -0.69
CA TYR A 355 3.39 -12.83 0.18
C TYR A 355 3.47 -11.45 -0.48
N SER A 356 2.33 -10.77 -0.55
CA SER A 356 2.26 -9.35 -0.92
C SER A 356 2.42 -8.50 0.34
N LEU A 357 3.34 -7.54 0.30
CA LEU A 357 3.52 -6.58 1.38
C LEU A 357 2.40 -5.54 1.32
N ASP A 358 1.55 -5.50 2.34
CA ASP A 358 0.32 -4.71 2.31
C ASP A 358 0.49 -3.37 3.06
N GLU A 359 0.74 -3.44 4.38
CA GLU A 359 0.84 -2.24 5.21
C GLU A 359 2.08 -2.18 6.08
N LEU A 360 2.58 -0.96 6.27
CA LEU A 360 3.52 -0.58 7.32
C LEU A 360 2.87 0.46 8.23
N ILE A 361 2.52 0.05 9.46
CA ILE A 361 1.87 0.91 10.44
C ILE A 361 2.89 1.35 11.49
N LEU A 362 3.14 2.65 11.56
CA LEU A 362 4.08 3.23 12.52
C LEU A 362 3.46 3.36 13.91
N ARG A 363 4.13 2.80 14.92
CA ARG A 363 3.71 2.88 16.32
C ARG A 363 4.29 4.13 16.99
N SER A 364 3.58 4.63 18.02
CA SER A 364 4.00 5.81 18.78
C SER A 364 5.27 5.61 19.60
N ASP A 365 5.62 4.36 19.92
CA ASP A 365 6.84 3.98 20.64
C ASP A 365 8.08 3.84 19.73
N GLY A 366 7.94 4.16 18.44
CA GLY A 366 9.02 4.04 17.45
C GLY A 366 9.14 2.66 16.81
N GLY A 367 8.33 1.68 17.23
CA GLY A 367 8.18 0.41 16.52
C GLY A 367 7.33 0.54 15.26
N ALA A 368 7.16 -0.57 14.54
CA ALA A 368 6.23 -0.67 13.43
C ALA A 368 5.55 -2.04 13.40
N VAL A 369 4.38 -2.10 12.77
CA VAL A 369 3.68 -3.34 12.42
C VAL A 369 3.75 -3.47 10.91
N LEU A 370 4.25 -4.62 10.44
CA LEU A 370 4.30 -4.96 9.03
C LEU A 370 3.22 -6.01 8.77
N VAL A 371 2.33 -5.74 7.82
CA VAL A 371 1.26 -6.65 7.39
C VAL A 371 1.60 -7.14 6.00
N ALA A 372 1.54 -8.44 5.80
CA ALA A 372 1.72 -9.07 4.50
C ALA A 372 0.74 -10.23 4.38
N GLU A 373 0.17 -10.39 3.19
CA GLU A 373 -0.87 -11.37 2.93
C GLU A 373 -0.43 -12.34 1.83
N GLN A 374 -0.75 -13.61 2.01
CA GLN A 374 -0.71 -14.60 0.95
C GLN A 374 -2.15 -14.87 0.55
N TYR A 375 -2.46 -14.60 -0.72
CA TYR A 375 -3.77 -14.87 -1.30
C TYR A 375 -3.60 -15.63 -2.61
N TYR A 376 -4.61 -16.43 -2.95
CA TYR A 376 -4.67 -17.16 -4.22
C TYR A 376 -5.74 -16.53 -5.10
N VAL A 377 -5.35 -16.09 -6.30
CA VAL A 377 -6.30 -15.62 -7.31
C VAL A 377 -6.56 -16.75 -8.29
N GLN A 378 -7.80 -17.23 -8.34
CA GLN A 378 -8.26 -18.12 -9.40
C GLN A 378 -8.89 -17.25 -10.50
N GLN A 379 -8.22 -17.19 -11.66
CA GLN A 379 -8.75 -16.50 -12.82
C GLN A 379 -9.26 -17.52 -13.84
N GLU A 380 -10.57 -17.50 -14.08
CA GLU A 380 -11.21 -18.30 -15.14
C GLU A 380 -11.31 -17.47 -16.42
N TYR A 381 -10.65 -17.91 -17.48
CA TYR A 381 -10.78 -17.31 -18.80
C TYR A 381 -11.91 -18.00 -19.57
N TYR A 382 -12.95 -17.23 -19.91
CA TYR A 382 -13.97 -17.64 -20.86
C TYR A 382 -13.63 -17.04 -22.22
N ASP A 383 -12.89 -17.78 -23.05
CA ASP A 383 -12.57 -17.34 -24.41
C ASP A 383 -13.71 -17.74 -25.36
N THR A 384 -14.71 -16.88 -25.54
CA THR A 384 -15.82 -17.15 -26.46
C THR A 384 -15.38 -17.08 -27.92
N ASN A 385 -14.65 -18.11 -28.39
CA ASN A 385 -14.39 -18.31 -29.81
C ASN A 385 -15.55 -19.13 -30.43
N PRO A 386 -16.25 -18.64 -31.47
CA PRO A 386 -17.37 -19.35 -32.11
C PRO A 386 -16.99 -20.64 -32.84
N TYR A 387 -15.69 -20.95 -32.96
CA TYR A 387 -15.19 -22.09 -33.71
C TYR A 387 -14.19 -22.94 -32.89
N GLY A 388 -14.70 -23.76 -31.96
CA GLY A 388 -14.05 -25.02 -31.57
C GLY A 388 -13.47 -25.14 -30.15
N PHE A 389 -14.04 -26.09 -29.39
CA PHE A 389 -13.50 -26.96 -28.33
C PHE A 389 -12.51 -26.41 -27.27
N TYR A 390 -12.96 -26.40 -26.00
CA TYR A 390 -12.20 -25.97 -24.81
C TYR A 390 -11.57 -27.15 -24.04
N PRO A 391 -10.35 -26.99 -23.50
CA PRO A 391 -10.00 -27.47 -22.17
C PRO A 391 -10.10 -26.32 -21.16
N TYR A 392 -10.76 -26.57 -20.02
CA TYR A 392 -10.75 -25.66 -18.87
C TYR A 392 -9.30 -25.36 -18.44
N GLY A 393 -8.89 -24.10 -18.54
CA GLY A 393 -7.60 -23.64 -18.04
C GLY A 393 -7.80 -22.93 -16.70
N TYR A 394 -7.50 -23.60 -15.59
CA TYR A 394 -7.35 -22.92 -14.30
C TYR A 394 -6.02 -22.15 -14.31
N GLY A 395 -6.09 -20.83 -14.39
CA GLY A 395 -4.95 -19.97 -14.13
C GLY A 395 -4.82 -19.74 -12.64
N TYR A 396 -3.84 -20.36 -12.01
CA TYR A 396 -3.39 -19.96 -10.67
C TYR A 396 -2.51 -18.73 -10.83
N GLY A 397 -3.00 -17.57 -10.41
CA GLY A 397 -2.12 -16.41 -10.18
C GLY A 397 -1.24 -16.72 -8.96
N TYR A 398 0.07 -16.69 -9.16
CA TYR A 398 1.07 -16.77 -8.09
C TYR A 398 1.44 -15.37 -7.63
#